data_AF-A0A3A1QWR1-F1
#
_entry.id   AF-A0A3A1QWR1-F1
#
_cell.length_a   1.000
_cell.length_b   1.000
_cell.length_c   1.000
_cell.angle_alpha   90.00
_cell.angle_beta   90.00
_cell.angle_gamma   90.00
#
_symmetry.space_group_name_H-M   'P 1'
#
loop_
_entity.id
_entity.type
_entity.pdbx_description
1 polymer ?
#
loop_
_entity_poly.entity_id
_entity_poly.type
_entity_poly.pdbx_seq_one_letter_code
_entity_poly.pdbx_strand_id
1 'polypeptide(L)'
;MKRVLLTCLLIIFVSVSTACETTHKTGASPAQSNRTSLPECDTTGVIVDWVDFLIINDITYEGFHRNGEEPEYEKGKEIGVTSFKLDDCASPDYISQNGDAAYLEAGTPIYEVKGYPVELMVEAGGSLYIAERNEAAETVADLYPIKGKVKDLHLLSTENDSWISTFTKENKKAFLNELLKLEVVDPSSLRNGW
;
A
#
# COMPACT_ATOMS: atom_id res chain seq x y z
N MET A 1 -28.69 -7.40 -11.12
CA MET A 1 -27.25 -7.08 -11.05
C MET A 1 -26.68 -7.78 -9.83
N LYS A 2 -25.81 -8.77 -10.01
CA LYS A 2 -25.18 -9.48 -8.89
C LYS A 2 -24.02 -8.62 -8.41
N ARG A 3 -24.19 -7.93 -7.28
CA ARG A 3 -23.13 -7.19 -6.60
C ARG A 3 -22.34 -8.22 -5.78
N VAL A 4 -21.10 -8.48 -6.18
CA VAL A 4 -20.20 -9.39 -5.47
C VAL A 4 -19.22 -8.51 -4.71
N LEU A 5 -19.25 -8.62 -3.38
CA LEU A 5 -18.22 -8.05 -2.51
C LEU A 5 -16.96 -8.86 -2.76
N LEU A 6 -15.92 -8.23 -3.31
CA LEU A 6 -14.72 -8.94 -3.72
C LEU A 6 -13.51 -8.45 -2.93
N THR A 7 -13.38 -8.95 -1.71
CA THR A 7 -12.10 -8.99 -0.99
C THR A 7 -11.25 -10.09 -1.62
N CYS A 8 -10.54 -9.76 -2.70
CA CYS A 8 -9.59 -10.67 -3.34
C CYS A 8 -8.15 -10.27 -3.02
N LEU A 9 -7.60 -10.85 -1.96
CA LEU A 9 -6.16 -10.87 -1.71
C LEU A 9 -5.47 -11.65 -2.84
N LEU A 10 -4.71 -10.95 -3.68
CA LEU A 10 -4.03 -11.51 -4.85
C LEU A 10 -2.52 -11.54 -4.58
N ILE A 11 -1.98 -12.74 -4.33
CA ILE A 11 -0.60 -12.94 -3.86
C ILE A 11 0.30 -13.40 -5.02
N ILE A 12 1.39 -12.69 -5.29
CA ILE A 12 2.36 -12.97 -6.36
C ILE A 12 3.74 -13.24 -5.73
N PHE A 13 4.38 -14.37 -6.07
CA PHE A 13 5.74 -14.74 -5.63
C PHE A 13 6.77 -14.58 -6.76
N VAL A 14 7.84 -13.83 -6.51
CA VAL A 14 9.05 -13.77 -7.35
C VAL A 14 10.28 -13.90 -6.45
N SER A 15 11.16 -14.86 -6.76
CA SER A 15 12.40 -15.12 -6.03
C SER A 15 13.59 -14.89 -6.97
N VAL A 16 14.55 -14.01 -6.61
CA VAL A 16 15.86 -13.95 -7.28
C VAL A 16 16.97 -13.57 -6.28
N SER A 17 18.10 -14.26 -6.46
CA SER A 17 19.31 -14.34 -5.66
C SER A 17 20.14 -13.05 -5.56
N THR A 18 20.75 -12.89 -4.39
CA THR A 18 21.59 -11.79 -3.91
C THR A 18 22.98 -11.75 -4.57
N ALA A 19 23.49 -10.54 -4.79
CA ALA A 19 24.92 -10.23 -4.75
C ALA A 19 25.13 -8.81 -4.20
N CYS A 20 25.95 -8.71 -3.16
CA CYS A 20 26.25 -7.52 -2.39
C CYS A 20 27.61 -6.95 -2.84
N GLU A 21 27.73 -5.63 -2.98
CA GLU A 21 29.04 -4.98 -2.86
C GLU A 21 28.89 -3.54 -2.36
N THR A 22 29.53 -3.25 -1.23
CA THR A 22 29.53 -1.96 -0.54
C THR A 22 30.78 -1.15 -0.89
N THR A 23 30.67 0.18 -0.96
CA THR A 23 31.81 1.05 -0.69
C THR A 23 31.37 2.39 -0.09
N HIS A 24 31.79 2.62 1.15
CA HIS A 24 31.67 3.88 1.88
C HIS A 24 32.56 4.97 1.27
N LYS A 25 32.05 6.21 1.20
CA LYS A 25 32.88 7.41 1.42
C LYS A 25 32.13 8.49 2.21
N THR A 26 32.80 8.89 3.29
CA THR A 26 32.48 9.94 4.26
C THR A 26 32.78 11.34 3.70
N GLY A 27 32.00 12.35 4.08
CA GLY A 27 32.51 13.73 4.12
C GLY A 27 31.49 14.86 4.00
N ALA A 28 31.35 15.59 5.11
CA ALA A 28 30.98 17.01 5.28
C ALA A 28 29.49 17.41 5.44
N SER A 29 29.26 18.16 6.53
CA SER A 29 28.10 18.95 6.95
C SER A 29 28.66 20.30 7.45
N PRO A 30 27.90 21.40 7.62
CA PRO A 30 26.47 21.61 7.35
C PRO A 30 26.17 22.80 6.42
N ALA A 31 25.03 22.78 5.76
CA ALA A 31 24.30 24.00 5.40
C ALA A 31 22.96 23.99 6.14
N GLN A 32 22.72 25.02 6.95
CA GLN A 32 21.45 25.23 7.65
C GLN A 32 20.32 25.35 6.63
N SER A 33 19.56 24.26 6.49
CA SER A 33 18.29 24.25 5.78
C SER A 33 17.23 24.83 6.72
N ASN A 34 16.54 25.88 6.27
CA ASN A 34 15.33 26.39 6.89
C ASN A 34 14.32 25.23 6.96
N ARG A 35 14.27 24.58 8.13
CA ARG A 35 13.34 23.50 8.38
C ARG A 35 12.01 24.16 8.70
N THR A 36 11.08 24.15 7.74
CA THR A 36 9.66 24.36 8.02
C THR A 36 9.34 23.46 9.20
N SER A 37 9.00 24.04 10.34
CA SER A 37 8.70 23.28 11.56
C SER A 37 7.56 22.32 11.25
N LEU A 38 7.77 21.04 11.59
CA LEU A 38 6.71 20.04 11.54
C LEU A 38 5.51 20.54 12.36
N PRO A 39 4.27 20.26 11.94
CA PRO A 39 3.09 20.69 12.68
C PRO A 39 3.13 20.16 14.12
N GLU A 40 2.70 21.00 15.05
CA GLU A 40 2.67 20.71 16.49
C GLU A 40 1.53 19.70 16.76
N CYS A 41 1.85 18.60 17.44
CA CYS A 41 0.92 17.49 17.68
C CYS A 41 -0.23 17.89 18.62
N ASP A 42 -1.45 17.44 18.34
CA ASP A 42 -2.58 17.63 19.23
C ASP A 42 -2.43 16.76 20.48
N THR A 43 -2.57 17.37 21.66
CA THR A 43 -2.40 16.72 22.97
C THR A 43 -3.72 16.59 23.74
N THR A 44 -4.86 16.67 23.05
CA THR A 44 -6.22 16.55 23.62
C THR A 44 -6.49 15.25 24.38
N GLY A 45 -5.59 14.26 24.32
CA GLY A 45 -5.62 13.04 25.13
C GLY A 45 -6.55 11.96 24.56
N VAL A 46 -7.11 12.18 23.37
CA VAL A 46 -7.84 11.16 22.61
C VAL A 46 -6.84 10.40 21.75
N ILE A 47 -6.70 9.10 22.00
CA ILE A 47 -5.88 8.22 21.18
C ILE A 47 -6.79 7.60 20.11
N VAL A 48 -6.42 7.79 18.85
CA VAL A 48 -7.11 7.19 17.69
C VAL A 48 -6.32 5.97 17.26
N ASP A 49 -7.00 4.82 17.17
CA ASP A 49 -6.43 3.60 16.62
C ASP A 49 -6.60 3.62 15.09
N TRP A 50 -5.51 3.91 14.37
CA TRP A 50 -5.52 4.08 12.93
C TRP A 50 -5.34 2.73 12.22
N VAL A 51 -5.97 2.56 11.06
CA VAL A 51 -5.49 1.55 10.09
C VAL A 51 -4.09 1.99 9.63
N ASP A 52 -3.15 1.05 9.47
CA ASP A 52 -1.82 1.39 8.95
C ASP A 52 -1.94 1.83 7.49
N PHE A 53 -1.85 3.13 7.24
CA PHE A 53 -1.95 3.69 5.90
C PHE A 53 -0.86 4.73 5.63
N LEU A 54 -0.63 4.95 4.33
CA LEU A 54 0.23 5.98 3.78
C LEU A 54 -0.49 6.63 2.59
N ILE A 55 -0.42 7.96 2.47
CA ILE A 55 -0.98 8.68 1.32
C ILE A 55 0.14 9.37 0.55
N ILE A 56 0.28 9.03 -0.73
CA ILE A 56 1.21 9.72 -1.63
C ILE A 56 0.67 9.71 -3.06
N ASN A 57 0.85 10.82 -3.79
CA ASN A 57 0.35 11.01 -5.15
C ASN A 57 -1.16 10.73 -5.30
N ASP A 58 -1.95 11.16 -4.31
CA ASP A 58 -3.41 11.01 -4.23
C ASP A 58 -3.88 9.53 -4.19
N ILE A 59 -2.98 8.62 -3.83
CA ILE A 59 -3.27 7.20 -3.61
C ILE A 59 -3.10 6.91 -2.12
N THR A 60 -4.14 6.33 -1.52
CA THR A 60 -4.07 5.75 -0.17
C THR A 60 -3.63 4.31 -0.29
N TYR A 61 -2.56 3.97 0.39
CA TYR A 61 -2.05 2.62 0.52
C TYR A 61 -2.26 2.12 1.94
N GLU A 62 -2.54 0.83 2.09
CA GLU A 62 -2.62 0.13 3.37
C GLU A 62 -1.40 -0.75 3.59
N GLY A 63 -0.91 -0.81 4.83
CA GLY A 63 0.20 -1.65 5.26
C GLY A 63 -0.10 -3.13 5.00
N PHE A 64 0.79 -3.81 4.29
CA PHE A 64 0.64 -5.24 4.03
C PHE A 64 1.06 -6.05 5.26
N HIS A 65 0.07 -6.53 6.01
CA HIS A 65 0.28 -7.40 7.16
C HIS A 65 -0.25 -8.80 6.86
N ARG A 66 0.65 -9.78 6.73
CA ARG A 66 0.26 -11.19 6.59
C ARG A 66 0.95 -12.05 7.64
N ASN A 67 0.20 -13.01 8.18
CA ASN A 67 0.75 -14.09 8.98
C ASN A 67 1.73 -14.92 8.12
N GLY A 68 3.03 -14.76 8.34
CA GLY A 68 4.07 -15.48 7.59
C GLY A 68 5.34 -14.65 7.40
N GLU A 69 6.19 -15.11 6.48
CA GLU A 69 7.36 -14.35 6.05
C GLU A 69 6.92 -13.21 5.12
N GLU A 70 7.45 -12.01 5.36
CA GLU A 70 7.28 -10.90 4.44
C GLU A 70 7.90 -11.26 3.08
N PRO A 71 7.26 -10.91 1.96
CA PRO A 71 7.82 -11.18 0.65
C PRO A 71 9.14 -10.45 0.48
N GLU A 72 10.14 -11.11 -0.10
CA GLU A 72 11.36 -10.42 -0.51
C GLU A 72 11.07 -9.51 -1.70
N TYR A 73 11.62 -8.30 -1.66
CA TYR A 73 11.50 -7.32 -2.73
C TYR A 73 12.77 -6.46 -2.80
N GLU A 74 12.94 -5.77 -3.92
CA GLU A 74 14.05 -4.84 -4.11
C GLU A 74 13.50 -3.40 -4.21
N LYS A 75 14.06 -2.51 -3.39
CA LYS A 75 13.73 -1.07 -3.44
C LYS A 75 14.21 -0.48 -4.77
N GLY A 76 13.34 0.32 -5.38
CA GLY A 76 13.63 1.12 -6.57
C GLY A 76 14.05 2.53 -6.21
N LYS A 77 13.60 3.49 -7.00
CA LYS A 77 13.89 4.91 -6.77
C LYS A 77 13.08 5.46 -5.60
N GLU A 78 13.63 6.44 -4.89
CA GLU A 78 12.83 7.29 -3.99
C GLU A 78 11.84 8.14 -4.79
N ILE A 79 10.58 8.12 -4.38
CA ILE A 79 9.46 8.80 -5.06
C ILE A 79 8.77 9.84 -4.18
N GLY A 80 9.08 9.85 -2.89
CA GLY A 80 8.48 10.77 -1.94
C GLY A 80 9.03 10.57 -0.53
N VAL A 81 8.46 11.35 0.39
CA VAL A 81 8.80 11.32 1.81
C VAL A 81 7.54 11.61 2.61
N THR A 82 7.38 10.97 3.76
CA THR A 82 6.30 11.31 4.69
C THR A 82 6.53 12.71 5.27
N SER A 83 5.47 13.50 5.39
CA SER A 83 5.48 14.84 5.98
C SER A 83 4.86 14.89 7.37
N PHE A 84 3.97 13.94 7.70
CA PHE A 84 3.25 13.95 8.96
C PHE A 84 2.88 12.53 9.41
N LYS A 85 3.07 12.25 10.70
CA LYS A 85 2.59 11.05 11.36
C LYS A 85 1.29 11.39 12.09
N LEU A 86 0.24 10.61 11.89
CA LEU A 86 -1.05 10.84 12.55
C LEU A 86 -1.09 10.29 13.97
N ASP A 87 -0.45 9.15 14.20
CA ASP A 87 -0.37 8.52 15.51
C ASP A 87 0.18 9.50 16.55
N ASP A 88 -0.51 9.58 17.69
CA ASP A 88 -0.30 10.55 18.79
C ASP A 88 -0.34 12.04 18.43
N CYS A 89 -0.67 12.42 17.19
CA CYS A 89 -0.57 13.79 16.71
C CYS A 89 -1.83 14.35 16.04
N ALA A 90 -2.65 13.51 15.43
CA ALA A 90 -3.85 13.91 14.72
C ALA A 90 -5.11 13.75 15.59
N SER A 91 -5.98 14.75 15.53
CA SER A 91 -7.31 14.70 16.14
C SER A 91 -8.26 13.77 15.36
N PRO A 92 -9.35 13.27 15.96
CA PRO A 92 -10.31 12.39 15.26
C PRO A 92 -11.02 13.02 14.05
N ASP A 93 -11.04 14.35 13.94
CA ASP A 93 -11.62 15.11 12.83
C ASP A 93 -10.58 15.52 11.77
N TYR A 94 -9.33 15.07 11.91
CA TYR A 94 -8.28 15.30 10.94
C TYR A 94 -8.61 14.65 9.59
N ILE A 95 -8.35 15.40 8.51
CA ILE A 95 -8.56 14.93 7.14
C ILE A 95 -7.20 14.63 6.54
N SER A 96 -6.93 13.35 6.33
CA SER A 96 -5.66 12.88 5.77
C SER A 96 -5.43 13.39 4.34
N GLN A 97 -4.17 13.67 4.01
CA GLN A 97 -3.73 14.24 2.74
C GLN A 97 -2.37 13.66 2.30
N ASN A 98 -1.89 14.04 1.12
CA ASN A 98 -0.59 13.59 0.60
C ASN A 98 0.56 13.87 1.58
N GLY A 99 1.41 12.87 1.78
CA GLY A 99 2.54 12.88 2.70
C GLY A 99 2.19 12.40 4.11
N ASP A 100 0.93 12.17 4.41
CA ASP A 100 0.50 11.64 5.70
C ASP A 100 0.71 10.12 5.78
N ALA A 101 1.09 9.66 6.97
CA ALA A 101 1.11 8.25 7.33
C ALA A 101 0.52 8.05 8.72
N ALA A 102 -0.14 6.91 8.93
CA ALA A 102 -0.67 6.55 10.24
C ALA A 102 0.46 6.47 11.27
N TYR A 103 1.48 5.64 10.99
CA TYR A 103 2.52 5.28 11.97
C TYR A 103 3.96 5.65 11.56
N LEU A 104 4.21 6.01 10.30
CA LEU A 104 5.56 6.35 9.84
C LEU A 104 5.96 7.75 10.28
N GLU A 105 7.13 7.88 10.88
CA GLU A 105 7.71 9.17 11.26
C GLU A 105 7.86 10.10 10.06
N ALA A 106 7.70 11.41 10.28
CA ALA A 106 7.95 12.41 9.24
C ALA A 106 9.42 12.37 8.79
N GLY A 107 9.64 12.45 7.47
CA GLY A 107 10.96 12.28 6.87
C GLY A 107 11.28 10.85 6.45
N THR A 108 10.37 9.89 6.63
CA THR A 108 10.54 8.51 6.16
C THR A 108 10.47 8.49 4.63
N PRO A 109 11.54 8.05 3.94
CA PRO A 109 11.53 7.98 2.49
C PRO A 109 10.59 6.88 1.98
N ILE A 110 9.96 7.15 0.83
CA ILE A 110 9.04 6.24 0.15
C ILE A 110 9.70 5.82 -1.16
N TYR A 111 9.78 4.51 -1.40
CA TYR A 111 10.45 3.91 -2.54
C TYR A 111 9.50 3.16 -3.45
N GLU A 112 9.84 3.11 -4.73
CA GLU A 112 9.27 2.13 -5.66
C GLU A 112 9.60 0.71 -5.22
N VAL A 113 8.72 -0.23 -5.55
CA VAL A 113 9.06 -1.67 -5.51
C VAL A 113 9.43 -2.10 -6.92
N LYS A 114 10.68 -2.54 -7.14
CA LYS A 114 11.15 -2.87 -8.48
C LYS A 114 10.29 -3.95 -9.14
N GLY A 115 9.91 -3.71 -10.40
CA GLY A 115 9.07 -4.60 -11.19
C GLY A 115 7.56 -4.36 -11.03
N TYR A 116 7.17 -3.50 -10.09
CA TYR A 116 5.78 -3.14 -9.84
C TYR A 116 5.52 -1.65 -10.09
N PRO A 117 4.34 -1.30 -10.61
CA PRO A 117 3.91 0.08 -10.77
C PRO A 117 3.67 0.71 -9.39
N VAL A 118 3.99 2.01 -9.27
CA VAL A 118 3.78 2.74 -8.01
C VAL A 118 2.31 2.81 -7.64
N GLU A 119 1.42 2.82 -8.63
CA GLU A 119 -0.02 2.82 -8.45
C GLU A 119 -0.54 1.54 -7.76
N LEU A 120 0.27 0.48 -7.68
CA LEU A 120 -0.08 -0.76 -7.00
C LEU A 120 0.53 -0.85 -5.60
N MET A 121 1.83 -0.58 -5.48
CA MET A 121 2.55 -0.76 -4.23
C MET A 121 3.80 0.10 -4.13
N VAL A 122 4.10 0.47 -2.90
CA VAL A 122 5.30 1.22 -2.51
C VAL A 122 5.93 0.57 -1.28
N GLU A 123 7.17 0.93 -1.00
CA GLU A 123 7.82 0.58 0.27
C GLU A 123 8.11 1.85 1.07
N ALA A 124 7.86 1.78 2.37
CA ALA A 124 8.27 2.81 3.32
C ALA A 124 8.52 2.16 4.69
N GLY A 125 9.56 2.62 5.39
CA GLY A 125 9.85 2.14 6.75
C GLY A 125 10.22 0.65 6.87
N GLY A 126 10.54 -0.03 5.77
CA GLY A 126 10.79 -1.48 5.73
C GLY A 126 9.53 -2.31 5.44
N SER A 127 8.37 -1.68 5.29
CA SER A 127 7.09 -2.37 5.07
C SER A 127 6.54 -2.07 3.67
N LEU A 128 5.83 -3.05 3.11
CA LEU A 128 5.08 -2.87 1.87
C LEU A 128 3.73 -2.22 2.15
N TYR A 129 3.36 -1.30 1.28
CA TYR A 129 2.07 -0.64 1.29
C TYR A 129 1.39 -0.89 -0.06
N ILE A 130 0.16 -1.40 -0.06
CA ILE A 130 -0.61 -1.76 -1.26
C ILE A 130 -1.75 -0.77 -1.44
N ALA A 131 -1.98 -0.33 -2.68
CA ALA A 131 -3.03 0.64 -2.98
C ALA A 131 -4.40 0.11 -2.53
N GLU A 132 -5.08 0.89 -1.71
CA GLU A 132 -6.45 0.60 -1.25
C GLU A 132 -7.44 1.57 -1.90
N ARG A 133 -7.03 2.82 -2.10
CA ARG A 133 -7.86 3.85 -2.75
C ARG A 133 -7.07 4.70 -3.72
N ASN A 134 -7.65 4.92 -4.88
CA ASN A 134 -7.19 5.87 -5.88
C ASN A 134 -8.44 6.50 -6.52
N GLU A 135 -8.66 7.80 -6.31
CA GLU A 135 -9.86 8.48 -6.83
C GLU A 135 -9.90 8.55 -8.37
N ALA A 136 -8.74 8.43 -9.02
CA ALA A 136 -8.65 8.37 -10.48
C ALA A 136 -8.91 6.96 -11.04
N ALA A 137 -9.04 5.92 -10.19
CA ALA A 137 -9.29 4.56 -10.64
C ALA A 137 -10.79 4.33 -10.93
N GLU A 138 -11.12 4.06 -12.19
CA GLU A 138 -12.50 3.73 -12.60
C GLU A 138 -12.76 2.22 -12.48
N THR A 139 -11.74 1.41 -12.71
CA THR A 139 -11.83 -0.05 -12.71
C THR A 139 -10.80 -0.69 -11.77
N VAL A 140 -11.03 -1.95 -11.43
CA VAL A 140 -10.06 -2.75 -10.67
C VAL A 140 -8.72 -2.85 -11.40
N ALA A 141 -8.67 -2.75 -12.73
CA ALA A 141 -7.41 -2.69 -13.46
C ALA A 141 -6.62 -1.41 -13.21
N ASP A 142 -7.31 -0.31 -12.93
CA ASP A 142 -6.70 1.00 -12.66
C ASP A 142 -6.17 1.05 -11.21
N LEU A 143 -6.93 0.49 -10.26
CA LEU A 143 -6.50 0.38 -8.86
C LEU A 143 -5.42 -0.69 -8.67
N TYR A 144 -5.58 -1.85 -9.32
CA TYR A 144 -4.65 -2.97 -9.26
C TYR A 144 -4.13 -3.31 -10.66
N PRO A 145 -3.09 -2.62 -11.15
CA PRO A 145 -2.47 -2.85 -12.47
C PRO A 145 -1.63 -4.16 -12.52
N ILE A 146 -2.25 -5.29 -12.19
CA ILE A 146 -1.65 -6.62 -12.05
C ILE A 146 -1.74 -7.46 -13.32
N LYS A 147 -2.29 -6.92 -14.42
CA LYS A 147 -2.47 -7.64 -15.68
C LYS A 147 -1.12 -8.17 -16.18
N GLY A 148 -1.03 -9.48 -16.37
CA GLY A 148 0.20 -10.15 -16.81
C GLY A 148 1.27 -10.33 -15.73
N LYS A 149 1.04 -9.84 -14.50
CA LYS A 149 1.96 -9.98 -13.36
C LYS A 149 1.58 -11.14 -12.43
N VAL A 150 0.34 -11.62 -12.50
CA VAL A 150 -0.15 -12.70 -11.62
C VAL A 150 0.40 -14.07 -12.01
N LYS A 151 1.33 -14.58 -11.19
CA LYS A 151 1.89 -15.93 -11.33
C LYS A 151 0.88 -17.01 -10.97
N ASP A 152 0.35 -16.96 -9.76
CA ASP A 152 -0.61 -17.93 -9.21
C ASP A 152 -1.77 -17.19 -8.54
N LEU A 153 -2.91 -17.87 -8.38
CA LEU A 153 -4.06 -17.36 -7.66
C LEU A 153 -4.54 -18.45 -6.71
N HIS A 154 -4.57 -18.13 -5.42
CA HIS A 154 -4.87 -19.07 -4.36
C HIS A 154 -6.20 -18.70 -3.69
N LEU A 155 -6.94 -19.73 -3.28
CA LEU A 155 -8.05 -19.57 -2.35
C LEU A 155 -7.52 -19.87 -0.94
N LEU A 156 -7.72 -18.94 -0.02
CA LEU A 156 -7.30 -19.05 1.37
C LEU A 156 -8.52 -19.16 2.28
N SER A 157 -8.36 -19.83 3.42
CA SER A 157 -9.36 -19.84 4.49
C SER A 157 -9.36 -18.50 5.22
N THR A 158 -10.53 -17.92 5.43
CA THR A 158 -10.66 -16.68 6.21
C THR A 158 -10.49 -16.91 7.72
N GLU A 159 -10.54 -18.15 8.19
CA GLU A 159 -10.40 -18.46 9.62
C GLU A 159 -8.94 -18.48 10.09
N ASN A 160 -8.01 -18.85 9.20
CA ASN A 160 -6.62 -19.11 9.58
C ASN A 160 -5.60 -18.88 8.45
N ASP A 161 -5.98 -18.19 7.38
CA ASP A 161 -5.15 -17.90 6.20
C ASP A 161 -4.54 -19.12 5.49
N SER A 162 -4.99 -20.33 5.83
CA SER A 162 -4.45 -21.56 5.27
C SER A 162 -4.84 -21.71 3.80
N TRP A 163 -3.92 -22.26 3.01
CA TRP A 163 -4.13 -22.53 1.61
C TRP A 163 -5.19 -23.62 1.44
N ILE A 164 -6.30 -23.28 0.76
CA ILE A 164 -7.37 -24.23 0.40
C ILE A 164 -7.08 -24.84 -0.98
N SER A 165 -6.84 -24.01 -2.00
CA SER A 165 -6.58 -24.49 -3.37
C SER A 165 -5.90 -23.44 -4.23
N THR A 166 -5.46 -23.85 -5.43
CA THR A 166 -4.90 -22.95 -6.45
C THR A 166 -5.69 -23.07 -7.73
N PHE A 167 -5.93 -21.94 -8.38
CA PHE A 167 -6.64 -21.88 -9.64
C PHE A 167 -5.80 -22.53 -10.74
N THR A 168 -6.45 -23.28 -11.63
CA THR A 168 -5.82 -23.70 -12.88
C THR A 168 -5.48 -22.48 -13.74
N LYS A 169 -4.61 -22.64 -14.74
CA LYS A 169 -4.23 -21.56 -15.66
C LYS A 169 -5.46 -20.97 -16.36
N GLU A 170 -6.40 -21.81 -16.78
CA GLU A 170 -7.63 -21.43 -17.46
C GLU A 170 -8.55 -20.65 -16.52
N ASN A 171 -8.76 -21.14 -15.30
CA ASN A 171 -9.63 -20.50 -14.32
C ASN A 171 -9.04 -19.19 -13.83
N LYS A 172 -7.73 -19.11 -13.58
CA LYS A 172 -7.02 -17.87 -13.25
C LYS A 172 -7.23 -16.83 -14.35
N LYS A 173 -7.04 -17.23 -15.62
CA LYS A 173 -7.23 -16.33 -16.77
C LYS A 173 -8.67 -15.83 -16.86
N ALA A 174 -9.65 -16.73 -16.74
CA ALA A 174 -11.06 -16.37 -16.79
C ALA A 174 -11.43 -15.41 -15.64
N PHE A 175 -10.98 -15.72 -14.42
CA PHE A 175 -11.22 -14.89 -13.24
C PHE A 175 -10.62 -13.48 -13.40
N LEU A 176 -9.34 -13.37 -13.73
CA LEU A 176 -8.68 -12.07 -13.90
C LEU A 176 -9.31 -11.25 -15.03
N ASN A 177 -9.76 -11.89 -16.11
CA ASN A 177 -10.42 -11.20 -17.21
C ASN A 177 -11.73 -10.52 -16.78
N GLU A 178 -12.46 -11.08 -15.82
CA GLU A 178 -13.70 -10.49 -15.32
C GLU A 178 -13.43 -9.54 -14.15
N LEU A 179 -12.54 -9.92 -13.23
CA LEU A 179 -12.14 -9.10 -12.10
C LEU A 179 -11.68 -7.71 -12.54
N LEU A 180 -10.73 -7.65 -13.48
CA LEU A 180 -10.11 -6.40 -13.90
C LEU A 180 -11.07 -5.45 -14.63
N LYS A 181 -12.28 -5.91 -14.99
CA LYS A 181 -13.31 -5.06 -15.61
C LYS A 181 -14.31 -4.49 -14.61
N LEU A 182 -14.27 -4.93 -13.35
CA LEU A 182 -15.19 -4.45 -12.33
C LEU A 182 -14.94 -2.96 -12.08
N GLU A 183 -16.01 -2.19 -11.98
CA GLU A 183 -15.96 -0.78 -11.60
C GLU A 183 -15.56 -0.66 -10.12
N VAL A 184 -14.68 0.29 -9.81
CA VAL A 184 -14.39 0.66 -8.43
C VAL A 184 -15.52 1.56 -7.95
N VAL A 185 -16.09 1.22 -6.80
CA VAL A 185 -17.20 1.96 -6.20
C VAL A 185 -16.79 2.41 -4.82
N ASP A 186 -16.94 3.69 -4.52
CA ASP A 186 -16.75 4.20 -3.15
C ASP A 186 -17.74 3.49 -2.21
N PRO A 187 -17.27 2.78 -1.17
CA PRO A 187 -18.16 2.12 -0.20
C PRO A 187 -19.18 3.07 0.44
N SER A 188 -18.83 4.35 0.60
CA SER A 188 -19.73 5.39 1.13
C SER A 188 -20.97 5.58 0.25
N SER A 189 -20.82 5.39 -1.07
CA SER A 189 -21.94 5.49 -2.03
C SER A 189 -22.95 4.35 -1.88
N LEU A 190 -22.55 3.23 -1.25
CA LEU A 190 -23.40 2.05 -1.04
C LEU A 190 -24.34 2.18 0.18
N ARG A 191 -24.10 3.16 1.06
CA ARG A 191 -24.91 3.40 2.28
C ARG A 191 -26.27 4.05 2.03
N ASN A 192 -26.51 4.62 0.85
CA ASN A 192 -27.76 5.34 0.54
C ASN A 192 -28.93 4.43 0.10
N GLY A 193 -28.87 3.12 0.40
CA GLY A 193 -29.79 2.10 -0.13
C GLY A 193 -30.56 1.28 0.91
N TRP A 194 -30.54 1.67 2.19
CA TRP A 194 -31.25 0.98 3.28
C TRP A 194 -32.16 1.95 4.04
#